data_AF-A0A2S9YR18-F1
#
_entry.id   AF-A0A2S9YR18-F1
#
_cell.length_a   1.000
_cell.length_b   1.000
_cell.length_c   1.000
_cell.angle_alpha   90.00
_cell.angle_beta   90.00
_cell.angle_gamma   90.00
#
_symmetry.space_group_name_H-M   'P 1'
#
loop_
_entity.id
_entity.type
_entity.pdbx_description
1 polymer ?
#
loop_
_entity_poly.entity_id
_entity_poly.type
_entity_poly.pdbx_seq_one_letter_code
_entity_poly.pdbx_strand_id
1 'polypeptide(L)'
;MRRHAVFVLILLSACSSRPVDSDCDGMCQLAGPEFPGVGECKEGACTPTYADCSIRTEISTCAEACEAQGTTCAAHGCGGYTYRLYSVLEWCEDPELAGLLFALECDEPIEWQLNDAVKCCCEQE
;
A
#
# COMPACT_ATOMS: atom_id res chain seq x y z
N MET A 1 24.46 -5.74 67.66
CA MET A 1 25.58 -5.71 66.67
C MET A 1 25.43 -6.87 65.70
N ARG A 2 25.00 -6.60 64.46
CA ARG A 2 25.42 -7.30 63.23
C ARG A 2 24.63 -6.72 62.04
N ARG A 3 25.37 -6.09 61.13
CA ARG A 3 24.96 -5.75 59.76
C ARG A 3 24.52 -7.04 59.06
N HIS A 4 23.64 -6.97 58.07
CA HIS A 4 23.79 -7.58 56.74
C HIS A 4 22.78 -6.91 55.80
N ALA A 5 23.31 -6.14 54.86
CA ALA A 5 22.60 -5.73 53.67
C ALA A 5 22.37 -6.96 52.80
N VAL A 6 21.16 -7.15 52.27
CA VAL A 6 20.91 -8.07 51.17
C VAL A 6 20.11 -7.33 50.12
N PHE A 7 20.79 -7.13 49.00
CA PHE A 7 20.42 -6.48 47.76
C PHE A 7 20.04 -7.61 46.81
N VAL A 8 18.78 -7.80 46.40
CA VAL A 8 18.44 -8.79 45.35
C VAL A 8 17.31 -8.28 44.45
N LEU A 9 17.76 -7.75 43.32
CA LEU A 9 17.28 -7.96 41.94
C LEU A 9 15.77 -7.90 41.64
N ILE A 10 15.38 -6.70 41.22
CA ILE A 10 14.67 -6.38 39.97
C ILE A 10 14.56 -7.57 39.01
N LEU A 11 13.35 -8.12 38.86
CA LEU A 11 12.92 -8.84 37.66
C LEU A 11 11.91 -7.94 36.95
N LEU A 12 12.44 -6.93 36.26
CA LEU A 12 11.75 -6.38 35.10
C LEU A 12 11.62 -7.57 34.15
N SER A 13 10.42 -8.12 34.03
CA SER A 13 10.04 -8.97 32.93
C SER A 13 10.35 -8.19 31.66
N ALA A 14 11.51 -8.48 31.09
CA ALA A 14 11.90 -8.07 29.77
C ALA A 14 10.86 -8.67 28.81
N CYS A 15 9.84 -7.86 28.49
CA CYS A 15 9.17 -7.99 27.21
C CYS A 15 10.29 -7.88 26.19
N SER A 16 10.72 -9.04 25.69
CA SER A 16 11.64 -9.15 24.58
C SER A 16 11.05 -8.32 23.46
N SER A 17 11.59 -7.12 23.24
CA SER A 17 11.34 -6.35 22.05
C SER A 17 11.78 -7.25 20.90
N ARG A 18 10.79 -7.85 20.23
CA ARG A 18 11.00 -8.44 18.92
C ARG A 18 11.63 -7.34 18.05
N PRO A 19 12.53 -7.68 17.12
CA PRO A 19 13.06 -6.68 16.21
C PRO A 19 11.88 -5.95 15.55
N VAL A 20 11.83 -4.65 15.79
CA VAL A 20 10.85 -3.68 15.27
C VAL A 20 11.23 -3.41 13.81
N ASP A 21 11.07 -4.43 12.97
CA ASP A 21 11.28 -4.32 11.50
C ASP A 21 10.01 -4.73 10.72
N SER A 22 8.88 -4.90 11.41
CA SER A 22 7.58 -5.19 10.77
C SER A 22 6.42 -4.59 11.58
N ASP A 23 6.43 -3.27 11.76
CA ASP A 23 5.41 -2.57 12.55
C ASP A 23 3.98 -2.69 12.01
N CYS A 24 3.81 -3.23 10.80
CA CYS A 24 2.52 -3.42 10.14
C CYS A 24 2.02 -4.88 10.17
N ASP A 25 2.69 -5.81 10.88
CA ASP A 25 2.26 -7.20 11.12
C ASP A 25 1.82 -8.00 9.86
N GLY A 26 2.36 -7.64 8.68
CA GLY A 26 1.99 -8.27 7.40
C GLY A 26 0.63 -7.85 6.83
N MET A 27 0.05 -6.76 7.34
CA MET A 27 -1.22 -6.20 6.88
C MET A 27 -1.10 -5.46 5.54
N CYS A 28 0.10 -5.00 5.17
CA CYS A 28 0.30 -4.27 3.93
C CYS A 28 0.23 -5.20 2.70
N GLN A 29 -0.51 -4.77 1.70
CA GLN A 29 -0.65 -5.42 0.40
C GLN A 29 0.45 -4.98 -0.55
N LEU A 30 1.44 -5.86 -0.72
CA LEU A 30 2.56 -5.66 -1.63
C LEU A 30 2.10 -5.60 -3.10
N ALA A 31 2.63 -4.64 -3.86
CA ALA A 31 2.39 -4.53 -5.30
C ALA A 31 3.19 -5.54 -6.16
N GLY A 32 4.07 -6.32 -5.53
CA GLY A 32 4.92 -7.33 -6.18
C GLY A 32 6.35 -6.86 -6.46
N PRO A 33 7.23 -7.76 -6.93
CA PRO A 33 8.66 -7.49 -7.06
C PRO A 33 9.02 -6.43 -8.10
N GLU A 34 8.11 -6.10 -9.02
CA GLU A 34 8.30 -5.05 -10.02
C GLU A 34 8.25 -3.64 -9.42
N PHE A 35 7.67 -3.49 -8.22
CA PHE A 35 7.45 -2.21 -7.55
C PHE A 35 8.06 -2.21 -6.14
N PRO A 36 9.40 -2.17 -6.02
CA PRO A 36 10.06 -2.14 -4.71
C PRO A 36 9.63 -0.90 -3.92
N GLY A 37 9.29 -1.08 -2.65
CA GLY A 37 8.81 -0.03 -1.76
C GLY A 37 7.31 0.29 -1.87
N VAL A 38 6.59 -0.33 -2.81
CA VAL A 38 5.14 -0.11 -3.01
C VAL A 38 4.36 -1.19 -2.29
N GLY A 39 3.47 -0.73 -1.42
CA GLY A 39 2.68 -1.58 -0.56
C GLY A 39 3.45 -2.19 0.63
N GLU A 40 4.65 -1.69 0.91
CA GLU A 40 5.53 -2.20 1.96
C GLU A 40 5.28 -1.51 3.31
N CYS A 41 5.65 -2.17 4.41
CA CYS A 41 5.63 -1.53 5.72
C CYS A 41 6.85 -0.64 5.89
N LYS A 42 6.63 0.65 6.17
CA LYS A 42 7.68 1.61 6.44
C LYS A 42 7.31 2.45 7.65
N GLU A 43 8.15 2.40 8.69
CA GLU A 43 7.97 3.18 9.92
C GLU A 43 6.58 2.98 10.58
N GLY A 44 6.02 1.78 10.46
CA GLY A 44 4.71 1.42 11.03
C GLY A 44 3.49 1.89 10.26
N ALA A 45 3.68 2.39 9.05
CA ALA A 45 2.60 2.62 8.09
C ALA A 45 2.86 1.83 6.81
N CYS A 46 1.78 1.37 6.19
CA CYS A 46 1.84 0.79 4.87
C CYS A 46 2.03 1.91 3.84
N THR A 47 3.01 1.79 2.95
CA THR A 47 3.14 2.70 1.79
C THR A 47 1.97 2.49 0.83
N PRO A 48 1.63 3.44 -0.05
CA PRO A 48 0.57 3.26 -1.03
C PRO A 48 0.76 2.01 -1.89
N THR A 49 -0.34 1.45 -2.39
CA THR A 49 -0.34 0.29 -3.29
C THR A 49 -1.38 0.43 -4.40
N TYR A 50 -1.34 -0.48 -5.36
CA TYR A 50 -2.38 -0.56 -6.39
C TYR A 50 -3.61 -1.26 -5.82
N ALA A 51 -4.71 -0.52 -5.73
CA ALA A 51 -5.97 -0.99 -5.17
C ALA A 51 -6.75 -1.92 -6.13
N ASP A 52 -8.00 -2.22 -5.81
CA ASP A 52 -8.84 -3.07 -6.64
C ASP A 52 -9.13 -2.44 -8.01
N CYS A 53 -9.45 -3.31 -8.96
CA CYS A 53 -9.78 -2.91 -10.31
C CYS A 53 -11.05 -2.07 -10.37
N SER A 54 -11.04 -1.01 -11.16
CA SER A 54 -12.23 -0.26 -11.54
C SER A 54 -12.37 -0.24 -13.05
N ILE A 55 -13.61 -0.14 -13.54
CA ILE A 55 -13.90 -0.11 -14.98
C ILE A 55 -14.23 1.32 -15.45
N ARG A 56 -13.95 1.59 -16.72
CA ARG A 56 -14.11 2.91 -17.36
C ARG A 56 -15.49 3.55 -17.19
N THR A 57 -16.54 2.75 -17.07
CA THR A 57 -17.91 3.25 -16.95
C THR A 57 -18.29 3.71 -15.54
N GLU A 58 -17.47 3.41 -14.53
CA GLU A 58 -17.79 3.64 -13.12
C GLU A 58 -17.06 4.85 -12.53
N ILE A 59 -15.87 5.17 -13.05
CA ILE A 59 -14.99 6.21 -12.51
C ILE A 59 -14.35 7.02 -13.63
N SER A 60 -13.98 8.26 -13.34
CA SER A 60 -13.30 9.17 -14.26
C SER A 60 -11.91 9.59 -13.78
N THR A 61 -11.66 9.53 -12.47
CA THR A 61 -10.40 9.89 -11.83
C THR A 61 -9.95 8.82 -10.83
N CYS A 62 -8.67 8.84 -10.44
CA CYS A 62 -8.19 7.93 -9.39
C CYS A 62 -8.61 8.35 -7.99
N ALA A 63 -8.87 9.64 -7.77
CA ALA A 63 -9.51 10.11 -6.53
C ALA A 63 -10.85 9.40 -6.29
N GLU A 64 -11.72 9.37 -7.31
CA GLU A 64 -13.02 8.67 -7.25
C GLU A 64 -12.87 7.17 -7.00
N ALA A 65 -11.93 6.51 -7.68
CA ALA A 65 -11.71 5.07 -7.55
C ALA A 65 -11.21 4.67 -6.15
N CYS A 66 -10.29 5.44 -5.56
CA CYS A 66 -9.82 5.19 -4.20
C CYS A 66 -10.91 5.51 -3.15
N GLU A 67 -11.64 6.61 -3.33
CA GLU A 67 -12.75 6.97 -2.43
C GLU A 67 -13.85 5.90 -2.41
N ALA A 68 -14.17 5.32 -3.58
CA ALA A 68 -15.12 4.20 -3.67
C ALA A 68 -14.67 2.95 -2.89
N GLN A 69 -13.37 2.83 -2.63
CA GLN A 69 -12.75 1.76 -1.83
C GLN A 69 -12.49 2.18 -0.39
N GLY A 70 -12.91 3.39 0.01
CA GLY A 70 -12.72 3.92 1.36
C GLY A 70 -11.31 4.42 1.64
N THR A 71 -10.47 4.61 0.62
CA THR A 71 -9.08 5.05 0.76
C THR A 71 -8.86 6.39 0.05
N THR A 72 -7.64 6.92 0.17
CA THR A 72 -7.24 8.17 -0.50
C THR A 72 -6.28 7.87 -1.65
N CYS A 73 -6.42 8.57 -2.77
CA CYS A 73 -5.49 8.43 -3.87
C CYS A 73 -4.11 9.00 -3.53
N ALA A 74 -3.05 8.29 -3.92
CA ALA A 74 -1.67 8.67 -3.72
C ALA A 74 -1.01 8.98 -5.08
N ALA A 75 -1.07 10.24 -5.50
CA ALA A 75 -0.45 10.69 -6.74
C ALA A 75 1.04 10.37 -6.73
N HIS A 76 1.52 9.69 -7.77
CA HIS A 76 2.91 9.23 -7.90
C HIS A 76 3.41 8.31 -6.75
N GLY A 77 2.51 7.80 -5.91
CA GLY A 77 2.85 7.03 -4.71
C GLY A 77 3.36 5.62 -5.00
N CYS A 78 2.99 5.05 -6.15
CA CYS A 78 3.28 3.65 -6.47
C CYS A 78 4.48 3.54 -7.40
N GLY A 79 5.65 3.90 -6.88
CA GLY A 79 6.90 3.89 -7.64
C GLY A 79 7.00 5.02 -8.66
N GLY A 80 6.38 6.17 -8.38
CA GLY A 80 6.31 7.32 -9.28
C GLY A 80 5.06 7.37 -10.18
N TYR A 81 4.23 6.33 -10.12
CA TYR A 81 3.00 6.21 -10.91
C TYR A 81 1.75 6.36 -10.05
N THR A 82 0.66 6.74 -10.69
CA THR A 82 -0.64 6.95 -10.08
C THR A 82 -1.64 5.88 -10.51
N TYR A 83 -1.50 5.30 -11.70
CA TYR A 83 -2.39 4.23 -12.14
C TYR A 83 -1.80 3.32 -13.20
N ARG A 84 -2.47 2.17 -13.36
CA ARG A 84 -2.18 1.13 -14.37
C ARG A 84 -3.41 0.85 -15.21
N LEU A 85 -3.30 0.93 -16.53
CA LEU A 85 -4.39 0.58 -17.45
C LEU A 85 -4.27 -0.83 -18.00
N TYR A 86 -5.44 -1.42 -18.23
CA TYR A 86 -5.60 -2.76 -18.76
C TYR A 86 -6.68 -2.77 -19.83
N SER A 87 -6.44 -3.50 -20.92
CA SER A 87 -7.38 -3.61 -22.03
C SER A 87 -8.76 -4.10 -21.59
N VAL A 88 -8.82 -5.00 -20.60
CA VAL A 88 -10.05 -5.61 -20.07
C VAL A 88 -9.91 -5.87 -18.56
N LEU A 89 -11.04 -6.05 -17.87
CA LEU A 89 -11.09 -6.29 -16.43
C LEU A 89 -10.35 -7.57 -16.02
N GLU A 90 -10.48 -8.65 -16.79
CA GLU A 90 -9.82 -9.93 -16.47
C GLU A 90 -8.30 -9.79 -16.40
N TRP A 91 -7.71 -8.89 -17.20
CA TRP A 91 -6.27 -8.65 -17.17
C TRP A 91 -5.86 -7.77 -16.00
N CYS A 92 -6.75 -6.91 -15.54
CA CYS A 92 -6.52 -6.09 -14.36
C CYS A 92 -6.50 -6.95 -13.09
N GLU A 93 -7.39 -7.94 -13.00
CA GLU A 93 -7.51 -8.86 -11.87
C GLU A 93 -6.38 -9.89 -11.82
N ASP A 94 -5.73 -10.17 -12.95
CA ASP A 94 -4.59 -11.09 -13.02
C ASP A 94 -3.32 -10.45 -12.44
N PRO A 95 -2.78 -10.96 -11.30
CA PRO A 95 -1.57 -10.41 -10.69
C PRO A 95 -0.31 -10.63 -11.53
N GLU A 96 -0.31 -11.58 -12.48
CA GLU A 96 0.84 -11.88 -13.34
C GLU A 96 0.91 -10.94 -14.55
N LEU A 97 -0.14 -10.16 -14.83
CA LEU A 97 -0.19 -9.25 -15.96
C LEU A 97 0.19 -7.82 -15.59
N ALA A 98 1.19 -7.31 -16.32
CA ALA A 98 1.61 -5.93 -16.19
C ALA A 98 0.71 -4.98 -17.01
N GLY A 99 0.00 -4.08 -16.33
CA GLY A 99 -0.72 -2.97 -16.96
C GLY A 99 0.21 -1.84 -17.43
N LEU A 100 -0.31 -0.95 -18.27
CA LEU A 100 0.39 0.25 -18.73
C LEU A 100 0.44 1.31 -17.63
N LEU A 101 1.63 1.83 -17.31
CA LEU A 101 1.87 2.73 -16.19
C LEU A 101 1.77 4.21 -16.57
N PHE A 102 1.11 5.00 -15.73
CA PHE A 102 0.92 6.44 -15.94
C PHE A 102 1.12 7.23 -14.63
N ALA A 103 1.55 8.48 -14.78
CA ALA A 103 1.95 9.37 -13.70
C ALA A 103 1.22 10.71 -13.89
N LEU A 104 0.06 10.85 -13.24
CA LEU A 104 -0.81 12.04 -13.25
C LEU A 104 -1.25 12.39 -11.83
N GLU A 105 -1.79 13.58 -11.63
CA GLU A 105 -2.43 13.94 -10.36
C GLU A 105 -3.73 13.15 -10.16
N CYS A 106 -4.15 12.95 -8.90
CA CYS A 106 -5.28 12.08 -8.57
C CYS A 106 -6.63 12.53 -9.14
N ASP A 107 -6.84 13.84 -9.23
CA ASP A 107 -8.05 14.47 -9.76
C ASP A 107 -8.00 14.66 -11.29
N GLU A 108 -6.87 14.31 -11.93
CA GLU A 108 -6.80 14.37 -13.38
C GLU A 108 -7.62 13.23 -14.02
N PRO A 109 -8.30 13.50 -15.15
CA PRO A 109 -9.03 12.46 -15.86
C PRO A 109 -8.10 11.34 -16.31
N ILE A 110 -8.53 10.10 -16.10
CA ILE A 110 -7.80 8.93 -16.58
C ILE A 110 -7.81 8.91 -18.10
N GLU A 111 -6.62 8.86 -18.70
CA GLU A 111 -6.47 8.74 -20.16
C GLU A 111 -6.69 7.30 -20.63
N TRP A 112 -7.95 6.86 -20.67
CA TRP A 112 -8.32 5.47 -20.94
C TRP A 112 -7.81 4.90 -22.26
N GLN A 113 -7.65 5.73 -23.30
CA GLN A 113 -7.32 5.28 -24.65
C GLN A 113 -8.25 4.14 -25.13
N LEU A 114 -7.70 2.95 -25.40
CA LEU A 114 -8.42 1.74 -25.80
C LEU A 114 -8.60 0.73 -24.65
N ASN A 115 -8.37 1.16 -23.41
CA ASN A 115 -8.44 0.32 -22.21
C ASN A 115 -9.79 0.46 -21.51
N ASP A 116 -10.20 -0.59 -20.79
CA ASP A 116 -11.50 -0.65 -20.11
C ASP A 116 -11.37 -0.81 -18.58
N ALA A 117 -10.19 -1.13 -18.05
CA ALA A 117 -9.96 -1.32 -16.63
C ALA A 117 -8.69 -0.61 -16.13
N VAL A 118 -8.69 -0.24 -14.84
CA VAL A 118 -7.61 0.48 -14.18
C VAL A 118 -7.39 -0.03 -12.76
N LYS A 119 -6.12 -0.02 -12.30
CA LYS A 119 -5.78 0.03 -10.87
C LYS A 119 -5.19 1.37 -10.53
N CYS A 120 -5.78 2.06 -9.55
CA CYS A 120 -5.26 3.32 -9.04
C CYS A 120 -4.34 3.08 -7.84
N CYS A 121 -3.35 3.96 -7.70
CA CYS A 121 -2.49 4.01 -6.54
C CYS A 121 -3.24 4.67 -5.39
N CYS A 122 -3.50 3.92 -4.33
CA CYS A 122 -4.24 4.38 -3.17
C CYS A 122 -3.43 4.10 -1.90
N GLU A 123 -3.66 4.93 -0.88
CA GLU A 123 -3.24 4.66 0.49
C GLU A 123 -3.83 3.34 1.00
N GLN A 124 -3.15 2.72 1.96
CA GLN A 124 -3.59 1.50 2.62
C GLN A 124 -3.97 1.79 4.07
N GLU A 125 -5.02 1.13 4.58
CA GLU A 125 -5.42 1.18 6.00
C GLU A 125 -4.98 -0.04 6.79
#